data_AF-A0AB34AGH3-F1
#
_entry.id   AF-A0AB34AGH3-F1
#
_cell.length_a   1.000
_cell.length_b   1.000
_cell.length_c   1.000
_cell.angle_alpha   90.00
_cell.angle_beta   90.00
_cell.angle_gamma   90.00
#
_symmetry.space_group_name_H-M   'P 1'
#
loop_
_entity.id
_entity.type
_entity.pdbx_description
1 polymer ?
#
loop_
_entity_poly.entity_id
_entity_poly.type
_entity_poly.pdbx_seq_one_letter_code
_entity_poly.pdbx_strand_id
1 'polypeptide(L)' 'MKVLRKVYKDEEPIYHVKTDKGSVIRIKGSDELTDAETEELLTIVAEDIDKMKK' A
#
# COMPACT_ATOMS: atom_id res chain seq x y z
N MET A 1 1.67 -8.87 -4.31
CA MET A 1 0.67 -7.88 -3.86
C MET A 1 -0.10 -7.30 -5.04
N LYS A 2 -1.27 -6.66 -4.82
CA LYS A 2 -2.02 -5.94 -5.87
C LYS A 2 -2.69 -4.69 -5.34
N VAL A 3 -2.43 -3.53 -5.97
CA VAL A 3 -3.19 -2.30 -5.71
C VAL A 3 -4.60 -2.46 -6.29
N LEU A 4 -5.61 -2.31 -5.44
CA LEU A 4 -7.02 -2.42 -5.81
C LEU A 4 -7.59 -1.06 -6.21
N ARG A 5 -7.24 0.00 -5.47
CA ARG A 5 -7.73 1.35 -5.71
C ARG A 5 -6.83 2.39 -5.06
N LYS A 6 -6.61 3.50 -5.75
CA LYS A 6 -6.06 4.75 -5.19
C LYS A 6 -7.20 5.74 -4.99
N VAL A 7 -7.26 6.39 -3.83
CA VAL A 7 -8.19 7.50 -3.53
C VAL A 7 -7.40 8.63 -2.90
N TYR A 8 -7.80 9.88 -3.11
CA TYR A 8 -7.22 11.01 -2.41
C TYR A 8 -8.11 11.40 -1.24
N LYS A 9 -7.52 11.64 -0.08
CA LYS A 9 -8.22 12.12 1.10
C LYS A 9 -7.32 13.10 1.84
N ASP A 10 -7.84 14.30 2.11
CA ASP A 10 -7.07 15.37 2.76
C ASP A 10 -5.74 15.64 2.05
N GLU A 11 -5.79 15.76 0.70
CA GLU A 11 -4.63 15.98 -0.19
C GLU A 11 -3.58 14.85 -0.22
N GLU A 12 -3.80 13.76 0.54
CA GLU A 12 -2.88 12.64 0.60
C GLU A 12 -3.44 11.40 -0.13
N PRO A 13 -2.60 10.68 -0.92
CA PRO A 13 -3.03 9.48 -1.60
C PRO A 13 -3.17 8.30 -0.62
N ILE A 14 -4.32 7.64 -0.65
CA ILE A 14 -4.60 6.40 0.08
C ILE A 14 -4.72 5.24 -0.90
N TYR A 15 -3.86 4.24 -0.70
CA TYR A 15 -3.81 3.03 -1.49
C TYR A 15 -4.52 1.89 -0.76
N HIS A 16 -5.48 1.27 -1.43
CA HIS A 16 -6.07 0.00 -1.01
C HIS A 16 -5.28 -1.12 -1.69
N VAL A 17 -4.61 -1.95 -0.89
CA VAL A 17 -3.73 -3.00 -1.39
C VAL A 17 -4.21 -4.36 -0.88
N LYS A 18 -4.23 -5.34 -1.77
CA LYS A 18 -4.40 -6.75 -1.43
C LYS A 18 -3.02 -7.40 -1.31
N THR A 19 -2.71 -7.92 -0.13
CA THR A 19 -1.49 -8.69 0.14
C THR A 19 -1.57 -10.07 -0.53
N ASP A 20 -0.46 -10.79 -0.62
CA ASP A 20 -0.40 -12.10 -1.28
C ASP A 20 -1.13 -13.18 -0.48
N LYS A 21 -1.17 -13.09 0.86
CA LYS A 21 -2.06 -13.96 1.68
C LYS A 21 -3.52 -13.49 1.70
N GLY A 22 -3.88 -12.53 0.86
CA GLY A 22 -5.26 -12.11 0.63
C GLY A 22 -5.83 -11.11 1.64
N SER A 23 -5.00 -10.53 2.51
CA SER A 23 -5.44 -9.44 3.39
C SER A 23 -5.64 -8.16 2.57
N VAL A 24 -6.64 -7.35 2.92
CA VAL A 24 -6.82 -6.02 2.33
C VAL A 24 -6.42 -4.96 3.34
N ILE A 25 -5.45 -4.14 3.00
CA ILE A 25 -4.90 -3.08 3.84
C ILE A 25 -5.01 -1.71 3.16
N ARG A 26 -4.97 -0.66 3.98
CA ARG A 26 -4.97 0.73 3.53
C ARG A 26 -3.62 1.34 3.90
N ILE A 27 -2.95 1.92 2.92
CA ILE A 27 -1.65 2.56 3.09
C ILE A 27 -1.80 4.01 2.69
N LYS A 28 -1.47 4.92 3.61
CA LYS A 28 -1.42 6.35 3.34
C LYS A 28 -0.04 6.65 2.76
N GLY A 29 0.01 7.10 1.51
CA GLY A 29 1.23 7.56 0.87
C GLY A 29 1.35 9.07 0.95
N SER A 30 2.46 9.58 0.42
CA SER A 30 2.75 11.01 0.30
C SER A 30 2.86 11.39 -1.17
N ASP A 31 2.40 12.60 -1.52
CA ASP A 31 2.54 13.13 -2.88
C ASP A 31 3.99 13.53 -3.21
N GLU A 32 4.87 13.57 -2.20
CA GLU A 32 6.31 13.80 -2.33
C GLU A 32 7.06 12.56 -2.85
N LEU A 33 6.43 11.38 -2.83
CA LEU A 33 7.04 10.14 -3.31
C LEU A 33 6.81 9.98 -4.82
N THR A 34 7.85 9.56 -5.53
CA THR A 34 7.68 9.14 -6.92
C THR A 34 6.85 7.85 -7.01
N ASP A 35 6.35 7.52 -8.19
CA ASP A 35 5.62 6.26 -8.40
C ASP A 35 6.46 5.03 -8.02
N ALA A 36 7.77 5.05 -8.27
CA ALA A 36 8.68 3.96 -7.91
C ALA A 36 8.84 3.82 -6.38
N GLU A 37 9.09 4.93 -5.69
CA GLU A 37 9.21 4.96 -4.23
C GLU A 37 7.90 4.53 -3.55
N THR A 38 6.76 4.95 -4.13
CA THR A 38 5.44 4.54 -3.67
C THR A 38 5.26 3.03 -3.84
N GLU A 39 5.58 2.47 -5.01
CA GLU A 39 5.43 1.04 -5.26
C GLU A 39 6.31 0.19 -4.33
N GLU A 40 7.54 0.64 -4.07
CA GLU A 40 8.43 -0.02 -3.11
C GLU A 40 7.83 0.01 -1.69
N LEU A 41 7.35 1.17 -1.23
CA LEU A 41 6.71 1.31 0.07
C LEU A 41 5.47 0.41 0.20
N LEU A 42 4.60 0.38 -0.82
CA LEU A 42 3.41 -0.47 -0.81
C LEU A 42 3.79 -1.96 -0.74
N THR A 43 4.85 -2.36 -1.43
CA THR A 43 5.37 -3.73 -1.44
C THR A 43 5.89 -4.13 -0.05
N ILE A 44 6.78 -3.31 0.53
CA ILE A 44 7.37 -3.56 1.85
C ILE A 44 6.29 -3.72 2.91
N VAL A 45 5.31 -2.81 2.94
CA VAL A 45 4.22 -2.85 3.91
C VAL A 45 3.33 -4.09 3.69
N ALA A 46 3.02 -4.44 2.44
CA ALA A 46 2.22 -5.64 2.16
C ALA A 46 2.92 -6.93 2.60
N GLU A 47 4.23 -7.05 2.35
CA GLU A 47 5.04 -8.19 2.78
C GLU A 47 5.14 -8.29 4.30
N ASP A 48 5.33 -7.16 5.00
CA ASP A 48 5.42 -7.13 6.45
C ASP A 48 4.13 -7.60 7.12
N ILE A 49 2.97 -7.16 6.60
CA ILE A 49 1.66 -7.64 7.04
C ILE A 49 1.48 -9.14 6.80
N ASP A 50 1.94 -9.66 5.65
CA ASP A 50 1.90 -11.10 5.38
C ASP A 50 2.85 -11.89 6.32
N LYS A 51 4.00 -11.32 6.71
CA LYS A 51 4.92 -11.93 7.68
C LYS A 51 4.35 -11.92 9.10
N MET A 52 3.63 -10.87 9.49
CA MET A 52 3.01 -10.77 10.83
C MET A 52 1.87 -11.77 11.03
N LYS A 53 1.10 -12.11 9.99
CA LYS A 53 0.01 -13.09 10.05
C LYS A 53 0.50 -14.55 9.93
N LYS A 54 1.45 -14.93 10.79
CA LYS A 54 1.99 -16.30 10.86
C LYS A 54 0.99 -17.28 11.45
#